data_AF-A0A959AT40-F1
#
_entry.id   AF-A0A959AT40-F1
#
_cell.length_a   1.000
_cell.length_b   1.000
_cell.length_c   1.000
_cell.angle_alpha   90.00
_cell.angle_beta   90.00
_cell.angle_gamma   90.00
#
_symmetry.space_group_name_H-M   'P 1'
#
loop_
_entity.id
_entity.type
_entity.pdbx_description
1 polymer ?
#
loop_
_entity_poly.entity_id
_entity_poly.type
_entity_poly.pdbx_seq_one_letter_code
_entity_poly.pdbx_strand_id
1 'polypeptide(L)'
;MQRILLSLFIIISFATTALAQEDLATHFMRHTWQASRTNPAFFPEYKFVVGLPGVYNTLLVTNVTYGDLIAKGEGGKDVLNIDQAIEKLGEDNVLRNNLDIETLSLGLRLGRAALSLGHTLRFNAFLNYPKTMPQLIWQGNAQFIGQDVAFGPDVDLYGYQEFALGLAVDVTPNFTIGGRAKLLAGVGSISSERTDLRLATDSDVYQLELNADYYVNSAGSLKYDGFDELTVAFDYGRFDYEELFTGNTGFAFDLGVRLKLGDKLELAAS
;
A
#
# COMPACT_ATOMS: atom_id res chain seq x y z
N MET A 1 31.12 23.05 22.03
CA MET A 1 29.66 23.25 22.11
C MET A 1 28.96 23.15 20.77
N GLN A 2 29.37 23.89 19.72
CA GLN A 2 28.73 23.83 18.38
C GLN A 2 28.63 22.41 17.78
N ARG A 3 29.67 21.57 17.92
CA ARG A 3 29.63 20.18 17.41
C ARG A 3 28.62 19.30 18.13
N ILE A 4 28.46 19.47 19.44
CA ILE A 4 27.49 18.72 20.25
C ILE A 4 26.06 19.16 19.93
N LEU A 5 25.86 20.47 19.74
CA LEU A 5 24.58 21.03 19.30
C LEU A 5 24.18 20.55 17.90
N LEU A 6 25.14 20.43 16.96
CA LEU A 6 24.88 19.86 15.64
C LEU A 6 24.50 18.38 15.72
N SER A 7 25.21 17.60 16.54
CA SER A 7 24.89 16.18 16.76
C SER A 7 23.52 15.99 17.41
N LEU A 8 23.17 16.81 18.41
CA LEU A 8 21.83 16.79 19.02
C LEU A 8 20.74 17.22 18.03
N PHE A 9 21.00 18.24 17.20
CA PHE A 9 20.05 18.69 16.19
C PHE A 9 19.78 17.60 15.15
N ILE A 10 20.81 16.87 14.70
CA ILE A 10 20.65 15.73 13.79
C ILE A 10 19.83 14.62 14.45
N ILE A 11 20.13 14.24 15.70
CA ILE A 11 19.39 13.18 16.42
C ILE A 11 17.93 13.56 16.65
N ILE A 12 17.65 14.83 17.00
CA ILE A 12 16.29 15.35 17.20
C ILE A 12 15.53 15.45 15.86
N SER A 13 16.24 15.75 14.75
CA SER A 13 15.64 15.77 13.41
C SER A 13 15.21 14.38 12.92
N PHE A 14 15.85 13.31 13.43
CA PHE A 14 15.45 11.92 13.18
C PHE A 14 14.38 11.39 14.15
N ALA A 15 14.00 12.17 15.17
CA ALA A 15 12.99 11.79 16.17
C ALA A 15 11.55 12.14 15.78
N THR A 16 11.34 12.76 14.60
CA THR A 16 9.99 12.88 14.04
C THR A 16 9.48 11.49 13.72
N THR A 17 8.26 11.17 14.17
CA THR A 17 7.60 9.88 13.95
C THR A 17 7.52 9.58 12.45
N ALA A 18 8.51 8.83 11.95
CA ALA A 18 8.47 8.24 10.62
C ALA A 18 7.44 7.10 10.66
N LEU A 19 6.17 7.44 10.47
CA LEU A 19 5.06 6.48 10.33
C LEU A 19 5.01 5.92 8.90
N ALA A 20 6.17 5.48 8.40
CA ALA A 20 6.32 4.85 7.08
C ALA A 20 7.03 3.49 7.24
N GLN A 21 6.56 2.68 8.21
CA GLN A 21 7.11 1.35 8.42
C GLN A 21 6.55 0.40 7.36
N GLU A 22 7.43 -0.03 6.44
CA GLU A 22 7.17 -1.17 5.56
C GLU A 22 7.12 -2.49 6.36
N ASP A 23 6.76 -3.58 5.68
CA ASP A 23 6.70 -4.93 6.23
C ASP A 23 7.97 -5.32 7.02
N LEU A 24 7.81 -5.34 8.35
CA LEU A 24 8.86 -5.67 9.31
C LEU A 24 9.31 -7.14 9.17
N ALA A 25 8.42 -8.06 8.77
CA ALA A 25 8.76 -9.47 8.67
C ALA A 25 9.80 -9.70 7.57
N THR A 26 9.55 -9.16 6.37
CA THR A 26 10.47 -9.27 5.23
C THR A 26 11.84 -8.65 5.54
N HIS A 27 11.88 -7.55 6.30
CA HIS A 27 13.12 -6.91 6.70
C HIS A 27 14.06 -7.83 7.50
N PHE A 28 13.52 -8.77 8.28
CA PHE A 28 14.31 -9.74 9.04
C PHE A 28 14.72 -10.99 8.24
N MET A 29 14.19 -11.17 7.02
CA MET A 29 14.52 -12.31 6.15
C MET A 29 15.83 -12.07 5.35
N ARG A 30 16.91 -11.64 6.00
CA ARG A 30 18.14 -11.10 5.37
C ARG A 30 18.89 -12.03 4.42
N HIS A 31 18.58 -13.33 4.43
CA HIS A 31 19.15 -14.31 3.52
C HIS A 31 18.36 -14.47 2.22
N THR A 32 17.24 -13.75 2.08
CA THR A 32 16.39 -13.79 0.88
C THR A 32 16.62 -12.54 0.04
N TRP A 33 16.28 -12.63 -1.24
CA TRP A 33 16.33 -11.50 -2.16
C TRP A 33 15.38 -10.37 -1.74
N GLN A 34 14.24 -10.77 -1.18
CA GLN A 34 13.13 -9.92 -0.79
C GLN A 34 13.52 -8.88 0.25
N ALA A 35 14.42 -9.21 1.17
CA ALA A 35 14.93 -8.27 2.17
C ALA A 35 15.56 -7.03 1.54
N SER A 36 16.13 -7.15 0.32
CA SER A 36 16.70 -6.01 -0.42
C SER A 36 15.66 -4.93 -0.75
N ARG A 37 14.37 -5.28 -0.82
CA ARG A 37 13.30 -4.30 -1.08
C ARG A 37 13.20 -3.28 0.04
N THR A 38 13.11 -3.77 1.26
CA THR A 38 13.00 -2.95 2.47
C THR A 38 14.26 -2.14 2.75
N ASN A 39 15.43 -2.63 2.33
CA ASN A 39 16.70 -1.94 2.53
C ASN A 39 17.70 -2.28 1.42
N PRO A 40 18.17 -1.29 0.63
CA PRO A 40 19.08 -1.55 -0.49
C PRO A 40 20.48 -2.03 -0.05
N ALA A 41 20.85 -1.95 1.24
CA ALA A 41 22.08 -2.54 1.77
C ALA A 41 21.95 -4.04 2.08
N PHE A 42 20.73 -4.59 2.08
CA PHE A 42 20.50 -6.01 2.27
C PHE A 42 20.61 -6.74 0.94
N PHE A 43 21.78 -7.31 0.67
CA PHE A 43 21.98 -8.14 -0.51
C PHE A 43 22.41 -9.55 -0.07
N PRO A 44 21.70 -10.61 -0.49
CA PRO A 44 21.97 -11.98 -0.06
C PRO A 44 23.35 -12.45 -0.54
N GLU A 45 24.00 -13.37 0.19
CA GLU A 45 25.39 -13.77 -0.04
C GLU A 45 25.65 -14.49 -1.39
N TYR A 46 24.59 -14.75 -2.16
CA TYR A 46 24.66 -15.39 -3.47
C TYR A 46 25.35 -14.50 -4.51
N LYS A 47 26.13 -15.13 -5.40
CA LYS A 47 26.81 -14.43 -6.50
C LYS A 47 25.83 -13.88 -7.53
N PHE A 48 24.75 -14.61 -7.80
CA PHE A 48 23.74 -14.28 -8.79
C PHE A 48 22.36 -14.65 -8.26
N VAL A 49 21.39 -13.78 -8.49
CA VAL A 49 20.00 -13.96 -8.07
C VAL A 49 19.09 -13.55 -9.22
N VAL A 50 18.05 -14.35 -9.45
CA VAL A 50 16.94 -14.00 -10.33
C VAL A 50 15.67 -14.01 -9.49
N GLY A 51 15.01 -12.87 -9.37
CA GLY A 51 13.66 -12.79 -8.85
C GLY A 51 12.67 -13.00 -9.98
N LEU A 52 11.80 -13.99 -9.81
CA LEU A 52 10.71 -14.32 -10.73
C LEU A 52 9.44 -13.58 -10.31
N PRO A 53 8.38 -13.60 -11.16
CA PRO A 53 7.12 -12.98 -10.81
C PRO A 53 6.64 -13.34 -9.41
N GLY A 54 6.39 -12.32 -8.58
CA GLY A 54 6.08 -12.48 -7.18
C GLY A 54 5.15 -11.39 -6.68
N VAL A 55 4.20 -11.79 -5.83
CA VAL A 55 3.18 -10.90 -5.27
C VAL A 55 3.50 -10.63 -3.81
N TYR A 56 3.48 -9.36 -3.43
CA TYR A 56 3.63 -8.90 -2.05
C TYR A 56 2.45 -8.01 -1.74
N ASN A 57 1.76 -8.29 -0.64
CA ASN A 57 0.60 -7.53 -0.24
C ASN A 57 0.69 -7.18 1.24
N THR A 58 0.50 -5.90 1.54
CA THR A 58 0.30 -5.43 2.90
C THR A 58 -1.12 -4.92 3.00
N LEU A 59 -1.90 -5.53 3.90
CA LEU A 59 -3.27 -5.15 4.17
C LEU A 59 -3.39 -4.72 5.63
N LEU A 60 -3.86 -3.50 5.84
CA LEU A 60 -4.27 -2.99 7.13
C LEU A 60 -5.77 -2.72 7.07
N VAL A 61 -6.50 -3.29 8.01
CA VAL A 61 -7.91 -3.01 8.25
C VAL A 61 -8.08 -2.76 9.74
N THR A 62 -8.84 -1.72 10.11
CA THR A 62 -9.16 -1.44 11.51
C THR A 62 -10.40 -2.21 11.97
N ASN A 63 -10.42 -2.58 13.26
CA ASN A 63 -11.58 -3.11 14.00
C ASN A 63 -12.08 -4.52 13.61
N VAL A 64 -11.86 -4.96 12.36
CA VAL A 64 -12.29 -6.28 11.87
C VAL A 64 -11.10 -7.22 11.74
N THR A 65 -11.29 -8.46 12.17
CA THR A 65 -10.32 -9.55 11.98
C THR A 65 -10.87 -10.64 11.05
N TYR A 66 -9.99 -11.52 10.60
CA TYR A 66 -10.40 -12.69 9.82
C TYR A 66 -11.44 -13.56 10.56
N GLY A 67 -11.33 -13.70 11.88
CA GLY A 67 -12.27 -14.49 12.69
C GLY A 67 -13.64 -13.84 12.87
N ASP A 68 -13.78 -12.56 12.57
CA ASP A 68 -15.08 -11.88 12.57
C ASP A 68 -15.81 -12.05 11.23
N LEU A 69 -15.05 -12.24 10.13
CA LEU A 69 -15.59 -12.53 8.80
C LEU A 69 -15.94 -14.01 8.62
N ILE A 70 -15.16 -14.91 9.22
CA ILE A 70 -15.32 -16.36 9.07
C ILE A 70 -15.79 -16.96 10.39
N ALA A 71 -17.07 -17.37 10.41
CA ALA A 71 -17.71 -17.98 11.56
C ALA A 71 -17.94 -19.49 11.35
N LYS A 72 -18.17 -20.22 12.44
CA LYS A 72 -18.59 -21.62 12.37
C LYS A 72 -20.11 -21.68 12.19
N GLY A 73 -20.57 -22.14 11.04
CA GLY A 73 -21.98 -22.41 10.75
C GLY A 73 -22.45 -23.75 11.32
N GLU A 74 -23.70 -24.12 11.00
CA GLU A 74 -24.26 -25.41 11.39
C GLU A 74 -23.40 -26.58 10.89
N GLY A 75 -23.09 -27.52 11.79
CA GLY A 75 -22.21 -28.65 11.50
C GLY A 75 -20.71 -28.33 11.50
N GLY A 76 -20.30 -27.16 12.00
CA GLY A 76 -18.88 -26.80 12.22
C GLY A 76 -18.11 -26.38 10.97
N LYS A 77 -18.80 -26.12 9.86
CA LYS A 77 -18.21 -25.60 8.62
C LYS A 77 -17.95 -24.11 8.74
N ASP A 78 -16.88 -23.65 8.12
CA ASP A 78 -16.59 -22.22 8.01
C ASP A 78 -17.59 -21.58 7.02
N VAL A 79 -18.22 -20.50 7.45
CA VAL A 79 -19.17 -19.70 6.67
C VAL A 79 -18.80 -18.23 6.77
N LEU A 80 -19.06 -17.48 5.70
CA LEU A 80 -18.87 -16.04 5.69
C LEU A 80 -20.00 -15.38 6.48
N ASN A 81 -19.65 -14.58 7.48
CA ASN A 81 -20.58 -13.83 8.32
C ASN A 81 -20.26 -12.32 8.26
N ILE A 82 -20.77 -11.66 7.23
CA ILE A 82 -20.50 -10.23 7.02
C ILE A 82 -21.20 -9.38 8.09
N ASP A 83 -22.36 -9.79 8.59
CA ASP A 83 -23.07 -9.07 9.65
C ASP A 83 -22.24 -8.99 10.94
N GLN A 84 -21.63 -10.11 11.35
CA GLN A 84 -20.72 -10.13 12.49
C GLN A 84 -19.50 -9.22 12.27
N ALA A 85 -18.92 -9.20 11.06
CA ALA A 85 -17.82 -8.29 10.76
C ALA A 85 -18.26 -6.82 10.81
N ILE A 86 -19.42 -6.48 10.25
CA ILE A 86 -19.98 -5.12 10.30
C ILE A 86 -20.21 -4.69 11.74
N GLU A 87 -20.72 -5.56 12.60
CA GLU A 87 -20.91 -5.25 14.02
C GLU A 87 -19.62 -4.79 14.70
N LYS A 88 -18.46 -5.35 14.32
CA LYS A 88 -17.14 -5.01 14.89
C LYS A 88 -16.56 -3.70 14.37
N LEU A 89 -17.02 -3.18 13.24
CA LEU A 89 -16.54 -1.90 12.72
C LEU A 89 -16.79 -0.76 13.72
N GLY A 90 -15.82 0.14 13.83
CA GLY A 90 -15.98 1.44 14.50
C GLY A 90 -16.81 2.39 13.64
N GLU A 91 -17.11 3.59 14.15
CA GLU A 91 -17.87 4.60 13.38
C GLU A 91 -17.16 4.97 12.08
N ASP A 92 -15.86 5.25 12.16
CA ASP A 92 -14.96 5.44 11.02
C ASP A 92 -13.92 4.31 10.97
N ASN A 93 -13.64 3.82 9.77
CA ASN A 93 -12.76 2.68 9.56
C ASN A 93 -11.74 2.99 8.47
N VAL A 94 -10.59 2.37 8.61
CA VAL A 94 -9.43 2.55 7.75
C VAL A 94 -9.12 1.22 7.10
N LEU A 95 -9.04 1.24 5.77
CA LEU A 95 -8.43 0.19 4.97
C LEU A 95 -7.24 0.80 4.22
N ARG A 96 -6.09 0.15 4.32
CA ARG A 96 -4.89 0.47 3.54
C ARG A 96 -4.41 -0.82 2.90
N ASN A 97 -4.22 -0.80 1.59
CA ASN A 97 -3.62 -1.90 0.86
C ASN A 97 -2.47 -1.40 0.00
N ASN A 98 -1.35 -2.12 0.07
CA ASN A 98 -0.20 -1.92 -0.80
C ASN A 98 0.05 -3.27 -1.48
N LEU A 99 -0.12 -3.33 -2.79
CA LEU A 99 0.09 -4.52 -3.61
C LEU A 99 1.26 -4.26 -4.56
N ASP A 100 2.32 -5.04 -4.40
CA ASP A 100 3.46 -5.05 -5.30
C ASP A 100 3.49 -6.35 -6.09
N ILE A 101 3.57 -6.24 -7.41
CA ILE A 101 3.80 -7.36 -8.32
C ILE A 101 5.17 -7.13 -8.96
N GLU A 102 6.20 -7.80 -8.44
CA GLU A 102 7.48 -7.83 -9.16
C GLU A 102 7.35 -8.77 -10.34
N THR A 103 7.79 -8.32 -11.50
CA THR A 103 7.76 -9.15 -12.71
C THR A 103 9.08 -9.87 -12.90
N LEU A 104 10.19 -9.14 -12.73
CA LEU A 104 11.54 -9.66 -12.90
C LEU A 104 12.51 -8.79 -12.10
N SER A 105 13.46 -9.45 -11.46
CA SER A 105 14.61 -8.78 -10.88
C SER A 105 15.88 -9.62 -11.05
N LEU A 106 17.03 -8.95 -11.12
CA LEU A 106 18.33 -9.58 -11.23
C LEU A 106 19.28 -8.94 -10.23
N GLY A 107 20.04 -9.78 -9.55
CA GLY A 107 21.10 -9.39 -8.63
C GLY A 107 22.42 -10.03 -9.04
N LEU A 108 23.51 -9.26 -9.04
CA LEU A 108 24.85 -9.74 -9.31
C LEU A 108 25.84 -9.19 -8.28
N ARG A 109 26.51 -10.08 -7.54
CA ARG A 109 27.58 -9.74 -6.60
C ARG A 109 28.95 -9.90 -7.26
N LEU A 110 29.72 -8.80 -7.23
CA LEU A 110 31.05 -8.63 -7.81
C LEU A 110 32.03 -8.25 -6.70
N GLY A 111 32.51 -9.26 -5.97
CA GLY A 111 33.39 -9.07 -4.82
C GLY A 111 32.67 -8.32 -3.69
N ARG A 112 33.11 -7.09 -3.41
CA ARG A 112 32.56 -6.23 -2.35
C ARG A 112 31.39 -5.36 -2.79
N ALA A 113 31.06 -5.36 -4.08
CA ALA A 113 29.93 -4.63 -4.63
C ALA A 113 28.86 -5.60 -5.11
N ALA A 114 27.60 -5.18 -5.04
CA ALA A 114 26.47 -5.91 -5.60
C ALA A 114 25.58 -4.96 -6.37
N LEU A 115 25.21 -5.35 -7.58
CA LEU A 115 24.32 -4.60 -8.47
C LEU A 115 22.97 -5.30 -8.51
N SER A 116 21.90 -4.51 -8.58
CA SER A 116 20.54 -5.01 -8.74
C SER A 116 19.80 -4.24 -9.82
N LEU A 117 18.99 -4.93 -10.61
CA LEU A 117 17.96 -4.31 -11.44
C LEU A 117 16.62 -4.98 -11.18
N GLY A 118 15.52 -4.26 -11.33
CA GLY A 118 14.20 -4.84 -11.14
C GLY A 118 13.08 -4.01 -11.75
N HIS A 119 11.98 -4.68 -12.04
CA HIS A 119 10.72 -4.08 -12.44
C HIS A 119 9.60 -4.54 -11.51
N THR A 120 8.82 -3.59 -10.99
CA THR A 120 7.72 -3.85 -10.06
C THR A 120 6.54 -2.96 -10.37
N LEU A 121 5.35 -3.53 -10.35
CA LEU A 121 4.09 -2.84 -10.45
C LEU A 121 3.57 -2.61 -9.04
N ARG A 122 3.18 -1.39 -8.71
CA ARG A 122 2.72 -1.02 -7.39
C ARG A 122 1.32 -0.45 -7.47
N PHE A 123 0.43 -0.97 -6.63
CA PHE A 123 -0.94 -0.51 -6.48
C PHE A 123 -1.19 -0.19 -5.02
N ASN A 124 -1.70 1.00 -4.76
CA ASN A 124 -2.01 1.47 -3.43
C ASN A 124 -3.50 1.80 -3.37
N ALA A 125 -4.15 1.33 -2.32
CA ALA A 125 -5.56 1.61 -2.05
C ALA A 125 -5.72 2.09 -0.61
N PHE A 126 -6.05 3.35 -0.45
CA PHE A 126 -6.33 3.97 0.83
C PHE A 126 -7.80 4.36 0.88
N LEU A 127 -8.51 3.79 1.84
CA LEU A 127 -9.94 3.98 2.02
C LEU A 127 -10.22 4.33 3.48
N ASN A 128 -10.83 5.48 3.72
CA ASN A 128 -11.52 5.75 4.98
C ASN A 128 -13.02 5.66 4.72
N TYR A 129 -13.73 4.92 5.54
CA TYR A 129 -15.16 4.68 5.32
C TYR A 129 -15.94 4.62 6.62
N PRO A 130 -17.13 5.22 6.68
CA PRO A 130 -17.99 5.12 7.84
C PRO A 130 -18.63 3.72 7.90
N LYS A 131 -18.97 3.25 9.09
CA LYS A 131 -19.68 1.96 9.32
C LYS A 131 -20.97 1.84 8.52
N THR A 132 -21.66 2.96 8.38
CA THR A 132 -22.92 3.10 7.65
C THR A 132 -22.79 2.69 6.19
N MET A 133 -21.61 2.85 5.56
CA MET A 133 -21.39 2.45 4.17
C MET A 133 -21.60 0.94 3.95
N PRO A 134 -20.85 0.03 4.61
CA PRO A 134 -21.11 -1.39 4.47
C PRO A 134 -22.47 -1.81 5.05
N GLN A 135 -23.00 -1.13 6.07
CA GLN A 135 -24.37 -1.39 6.55
C GLN A 135 -25.41 -1.14 5.44
N LEU A 136 -25.32 -0.01 4.74
CA LEU A 136 -26.23 0.30 3.63
C LEU A 136 -26.06 -0.68 2.46
N ILE A 137 -24.83 -1.02 2.08
CA ILE A 137 -24.54 -1.93 0.96
C ILE A 137 -25.00 -3.37 1.26
N TRP A 138 -24.75 -3.86 2.48
CA TRP A 138 -24.99 -5.26 2.85
C TRP A 138 -26.37 -5.49 3.50
N GLN A 139 -26.69 -4.70 4.53
CA GLN A 139 -27.89 -4.88 5.35
C GLN A 139 -29.09 -4.06 4.83
N GLY A 140 -28.84 -3.14 3.90
CA GLY A 140 -29.84 -2.24 3.35
C GLY A 140 -30.18 -1.08 4.28
N ASN A 141 -31.15 -0.27 3.85
CA ASN A 141 -31.55 0.98 4.49
C ASN A 141 -32.68 0.83 5.52
N ALA A 142 -33.30 -0.35 5.66
CA ALA A 142 -34.45 -0.54 6.55
C ALA A 142 -34.15 -0.19 8.02
N GLN A 143 -32.93 -0.45 8.48
CA GLN A 143 -32.47 -0.07 9.83
C GLN A 143 -32.35 1.46 10.05
N PHE A 144 -32.40 2.24 8.97
CA PHE A 144 -32.25 3.70 8.95
C PHE A 144 -33.53 4.43 8.53
N ILE A 145 -34.70 3.78 8.58
CA ILE A 145 -35.99 4.43 8.34
C ILE A 145 -36.17 5.62 9.29
N GLY A 146 -36.54 6.78 8.75
CA GLY A 146 -36.68 8.05 9.46
C GLY A 146 -35.35 8.74 9.80
N GLN A 147 -34.22 8.23 9.29
CA GLN A 147 -32.88 8.77 9.53
C GLN A 147 -32.25 9.28 8.23
N ASP A 148 -31.37 10.27 8.38
CA ASP A 148 -30.49 10.77 7.32
C ASP A 148 -29.05 10.37 7.65
N VAL A 149 -28.53 9.38 6.92
CA VAL A 149 -27.26 8.72 7.24
C VAL A 149 -26.17 9.11 6.25
N ALA A 150 -25.05 9.61 6.76
CA ALA A 150 -23.83 9.81 5.98
C ALA A 150 -23.18 8.47 5.69
N PHE A 151 -22.70 8.26 4.47
CA PHE A 151 -22.04 7.01 4.06
C PHE A 151 -20.90 7.20 3.06
N GLY A 152 -20.51 8.45 2.78
CA GLY A 152 -19.50 8.74 1.78
C GLY A 152 -18.09 8.33 2.22
N PRO A 153 -17.38 7.52 1.42
CA PRO A 153 -16.01 7.15 1.71
C PRO A 153 -15.02 8.22 1.24
N ASP A 154 -13.85 8.27 1.87
CA ASP A 154 -12.66 8.93 1.35
C ASP A 154 -11.75 7.88 0.70
N VAL A 155 -11.44 8.08 -0.56
CA VAL A 155 -10.79 7.11 -1.45
C VAL A 155 -9.57 7.77 -2.08
N ASP A 156 -8.41 7.11 -1.97
CA ASP A 156 -7.20 7.42 -2.71
C ASP A 156 -6.58 6.12 -3.23
N LEU A 157 -6.72 5.88 -4.53
CA LEU A 157 -6.23 4.72 -5.24
C LEU A 157 -5.23 5.19 -6.28
N TYR A 158 -4.07 4.55 -6.37
CA TYR A 158 -3.13 4.85 -7.45
C TYR A 158 -2.22 3.67 -7.76
N GLY A 159 -1.86 3.56 -9.03
CA GLY A 159 -0.97 2.56 -9.57
C GLY A 159 0.18 3.17 -10.36
N TYR A 160 1.36 2.60 -10.22
CA TYR A 160 2.54 2.99 -10.98
C TYR A 160 3.51 1.83 -11.16
N GLN A 161 4.35 1.93 -12.19
CA GLN A 161 5.44 1.02 -12.46
C GLN A 161 6.74 1.59 -11.88
N GLU A 162 7.60 0.72 -11.37
CA GLU A 162 8.90 1.05 -10.78
C GLU A 162 9.99 0.26 -11.51
N PHE A 163 10.92 0.97 -12.15
CA PHE A 163 12.16 0.41 -12.68
C PHE A 163 13.31 0.81 -11.76
N ALA A 164 13.94 -0.17 -11.13
CA ALA A 164 14.94 0.04 -10.11
C ALA A 164 16.34 -0.35 -10.61
N LEU A 165 17.33 0.49 -10.32
CA LEU A 165 18.76 0.17 -10.39
C LEU A 165 19.38 0.41 -9.02
N GLY A 166 20.00 -0.62 -8.45
CA GLY A 166 20.59 -0.57 -7.12
C GLY A 166 22.04 -1.00 -7.08
N LEU A 167 22.75 -0.48 -6.08
CA LEU A 167 24.14 -0.75 -5.76
C LEU A 167 24.28 -0.89 -4.25
N ALA A 168 24.83 -2.02 -3.80
CA ALA A 168 25.28 -2.22 -2.42
C ALA A 168 26.80 -2.41 -2.39
N VAL A 169 27.48 -1.82 -1.42
CA VAL A 169 28.93 -1.91 -1.26
C VAL A 169 29.28 -2.24 0.19
N ASP A 170 30.00 -3.34 0.37
CA ASP A 170 30.58 -3.75 1.64
C ASP A 170 31.83 -2.89 1.91
N VAL A 171 31.64 -1.72 2.51
CA VAL A 171 32.70 -0.75 2.87
C VAL A 171 33.71 -1.36 3.85
N THR A 172 33.26 -2.24 4.73
CA THR A 172 34.08 -3.16 5.54
C THR A 172 33.35 -4.51 5.65
N PRO A 173 33.97 -5.59 6.18
CA PRO A 173 33.26 -6.84 6.41
C PRO A 173 32.00 -6.71 7.30
N ASN A 174 31.93 -5.64 8.09
CA ASN A 174 30.87 -5.41 9.06
C ASN A 174 30.01 -4.18 8.72
N PHE A 175 30.29 -3.48 7.63
CA PHE A 175 29.58 -2.25 7.27
C PHE A 175 29.30 -2.22 5.77
N THR A 176 28.02 -2.18 5.43
CA THR A 176 27.51 -2.14 4.06
C THR A 176 26.65 -0.89 3.90
N ILE A 177 26.83 -0.21 2.77
CA ILE A 177 25.95 0.87 2.34
C ILE A 177 25.26 0.44 1.04
N GLY A 178 24.04 0.89 0.85
CA GLY A 178 23.25 0.62 -0.34
C GLY A 178 22.54 1.87 -0.82
N GLY A 179 22.33 1.94 -2.13
CA GLY A 179 21.51 2.95 -2.78
C GLY A 179 20.74 2.33 -3.93
N ARG A 180 19.55 2.86 -4.19
CA ARG A 180 18.71 2.46 -5.32
C ARG A 180 18.10 3.69 -5.96
N ALA A 181 18.31 3.85 -7.26
CA ALA A 181 17.60 4.83 -8.07
C ALA A 181 16.42 4.15 -8.74
N LYS A 182 15.28 4.83 -8.77
CA LYS A 182 14.02 4.33 -9.33
C LYS A 182 13.47 5.33 -10.34
N LEU A 183 13.08 4.82 -11.50
CA LEU A 183 12.21 5.53 -12.44
C LEU A 183 10.79 5.03 -12.23
N LEU A 184 9.86 5.95 -12.01
CA LEU A 184 8.46 5.68 -11.76
C LEU A 184 7.63 6.11 -12.98
N ALA A 185 6.69 5.27 -13.42
CA ALA A 185 5.75 5.59 -14.49
C ALA A 185 4.32 5.39 -13.99
N GLY A 186 3.54 6.47 -13.85
CA GLY A 186 2.19 6.43 -13.34
C GLY A 186 1.24 5.74 -14.31
N VAL A 187 0.49 4.74 -13.85
CA VAL A 187 -0.52 4.02 -14.63
C VAL A 187 -1.87 4.73 -14.49
N GLY A 188 -2.23 5.12 -13.28
CA GLY A 188 -3.37 6.00 -13.03
C GLY A 188 -3.72 6.13 -11.56
N SER A 189 -4.70 6.98 -11.30
CA SER A 189 -5.13 7.36 -9.96
C SER A 189 -6.60 7.73 -9.90
N ILE A 190 -7.22 7.51 -8.76
CA ILE A 190 -8.54 7.99 -8.37
C ILE A 190 -8.42 8.57 -6.96
N SER A 191 -8.81 9.82 -6.76
CA SER A 191 -8.88 10.43 -5.42
C SER A 191 -10.19 11.18 -5.21
N SER A 192 -10.76 11.08 -4.02
CA SER A 192 -11.91 11.90 -3.60
C SER A 192 -11.43 13.20 -2.95
N GLU A 193 -12.13 14.31 -3.24
CA GLU A 193 -11.89 15.60 -2.61
C GLU A 193 -13.06 16.04 -1.72
N ARG A 194 -14.29 15.71 -2.13
CA ARG A 194 -15.51 15.87 -1.34
C ARG A 194 -16.18 14.53 -1.21
N THR A 195 -16.63 14.22 0.01
CA THR A 195 -17.09 12.89 0.40
C THR A 195 -18.46 12.91 1.08
N ASP A 196 -19.26 13.97 0.90
CA ASP A 196 -20.56 14.07 1.57
C ASP A 196 -21.63 13.35 0.74
N LEU A 197 -21.85 12.08 1.08
CA LEU A 197 -22.96 11.29 0.59
C LEU A 197 -23.89 10.98 1.74
N ARG A 198 -25.16 11.35 1.62
CA ARG A 198 -26.18 11.12 2.63
C ARG A 198 -27.42 10.48 2.02
N LEU A 199 -27.96 9.47 2.70
CA LEU A 199 -29.18 8.79 2.29
C LEU A 199 -30.23 8.96 3.38
N ALA A 200 -31.37 9.53 3.01
CA ALA A 200 -32.55 9.58 3.87
C ALA A 200 -33.58 8.56 3.40
N THR A 201 -34.21 7.88 4.37
CA THR A 201 -35.36 6.99 4.12
C THR A 201 -36.58 7.53 4.86
N ASP A 202 -37.62 7.92 4.13
CA ASP A 202 -38.86 8.44 4.71
C ASP A 202 -39.57 7.41 5.60
N SER A 203 -40.15 7.83 6.73
CA SER A 203 -40.80 6.92 7.69
C SER A 203 -42.19 6.46 7.27
N ASP A 204 -42.86 7.21 6.41
CA ASP A 204 -44.28 7.07 6.12
C ASP A 204 -44.47 6.40 4.76
N VAL A 205 -43.76 6.87 3.73
CA VAL A 205 -43.85 6.37 2.36
C VAL A 205 -42.61 5.59 1.91
N TYR A 206 -41.59 5.46 2.77
CA TYR A 206 -40.33 4.74 2.47
C TYR A 206 -39.59 5.25 1.23
N GLN A 207 -39.82 6.51 0.87
CA GLN A 207 -39.11 7.17 -0.22
C GLN A 207 -37.63 7.35 0.16
N LEU A 208 -36.75 7.10 -0.81
CA LEU A 208 -35.31 7.33 -0.69
C LEU A 208 -34.95 8.70 -1.26
N GLU A 209 -34.18 9.47 -0.51
CA GLU A 209 -33.57 10.71 -0.95
C GLU A 209 -32.04 10.61 -0.82
N LEU A 210 -31.33 10.75 -1.94
CA LEU A 210 -29.87 10.77 -1.98
C LEU A 210 -29.39 12.22 -2.11
N ASN A 211 -28.74 12.72 -1.07
CA ASN A 211 -28.04 14.00 -1.09
C ASN A 211 -26.56 13.73 -1.35
N ALA A 212 -26.06 14.16 -2.51
CA ALA A 212 -24.71 13.83 -2.97
C ALA A 212 -23.90 15.09 -3.32
N ASP A 213 -22.90 15.39 -2.47
CA ASP A 213 -21.77 16.25 -2.79
C ASP A 213 -20.48 15.43 -2.73
N TYR A 214 -20.25 14.68 -3.81
CA TYR A 214 -19.10 13.80 -3.97
C TYR A 214 -18.29 14.21 -5.18
N TYR A 215 -17.00 14.47 -4.99
CA TYR A 215 -16.11 14.92 -6.05
C TYR A 215 -14.89 14.03 -6.16
N VAL A 216 -14.65 13.51 -7.36
CA VAL A 216 -13.58 12.57 -7.67
C VAL A 216 -12.68 13.13 -8.75
N ASN A 217 -11.38 13.16 -8.47
CA ASN A 217 -10.34 13.36 -9.45
C ASN A 217 -9.88 11.99 -9.98
N SER A 218 -9.66 11.87 -11.28
CA SER A 218 -9.15 10.64 -11.88
C SER A 218 -8.18 10.95 -13.02
N ALA A 219 -7.13 10.16 -13.13
CA ALA A 219 -6.17 10.21 -14.24
C ALA A 219 -5.89 8.77 -14.71
N GLY A 220 -6.11 8.48 -15.99
CA GLY A 220 -5.86 7.14 -16.55
C GLY A 220 -6.76 6.00 -16.04
N SER A 221 -7.61 6.25 -15.04
CA SER A 221 -8.35 5.19 -14.33
C SER A 221 -9.86 5.13 -14.61
N LEU A 222 -10.46 6.22 -15.07
CA LEU A 222 -11.89 6.30 -15.38
C LEU A 222 -12.09 6.79 -16.81
N LYS A 223 -12.96 6.12 -17.55
CA LYS A 223 -13.54 6.63 -18.79
C LYS A 223 -14.98 7.03 -18.51
N TYR A 224 -15.28 8.31 -18.71
CA TYR A 224 -16.60 8.89 -18.50
C TYR A 224 -17.17 9.36 -19.83
N ASP A 225 -18.27 8.74 -20.25
CA ASP A 225 -19.05 9.12 -21.45
C ASP A 225 -20.55 9.27 -21.10
N GLY A 226 -20.83 9.82 -19.92
CA GLY A 226 -22.19 10.05 -19.41
C GLY A 226 -22.53 9.23 -18.16
N PHE A 227 -23.73 9.46 -17.60
CA PHE A 227 -24.19 8.81 -16.35
C PHE A 227 -24.34 7.29 -16.47
N ASP A 228 -24.64 6.79 -17.68
CA ASP A 228 -24.83 5.36 -17.95
C ASP A 228 -23.53 4.68 -18.41
N GLU A 229 -22.47 5.45 -18.70
CA GLU A 229 -21.21 4.97 -19.27
C GLU A 229 -20.00 5.50 -18.47
N LEU A 230 -19.95 5.12 -17.19
CA LEU A 230 -18.76 5.23 -16.34
C LEU A 230 -18.09 3.86 -16.26
N THR A 231 -16.91 3.72 -16.87
CA THR A 231 -16.14 2.48 -16.84
C THR A 231 -14.82 2.69 -16.10
N VAL A 232 -14.51 1.80 -15.17
CA VAL A 232 -13.17 1.68 -14.59
C VAL A 232 -12.27 1.13 -15.69
N ALA A 233 -11.41 1.98 -16.24
CA ALA A 233 -10.51 1.64 -17.34
C ALA A 233 -9.18 1.04 -16.83
N PHE A 234 -9.15 0.61 -15.56
CA PHE A 234 -7.97 0.09 -14.90
C PHE A 234 -7.92 -1.43 -15.04
N ASP A 235 -7.23 -1.91 -16.07
CA ASP A 235 -7.01 -3.34 -16.31
C ASP A 235 -5.67 -3.79 -15.70
N TYR A 236 -5.72 -4.29 -14.46
CA TYR A 236 -4.53 -4.79 -13.74
C TYR A 236 -3.83 -5.97 -14.42
N GLY A 237 -4.49 -6.65 -15.38
CA GLY A 237 -4.01 -7.86 -16.03
C GLY A 237 -3.47 -7.66 -17.45
N ARG A 238 -3.68 -6.47 -18.04
CA ARG A 238 -3.33 -6.20 -19.43
C ARG A 238 -2.20 -5.19 -19.51
N PHE A 239 -0.99 -5.70 -19.71
CA PHE A 239 0.22 -4.90 -19.91
C PHE A 239 0.42 -4.62 -21.39
N ASP A 240 0.25 -3.36 -21.79
CA ASP A 240 0.77 -2.88 -23.07
C ASP A 240 2.19 -2.30 -22.88
N TYR A 241 3.07 -2.52 -23.85
CA TYR A 241 4.44 -1.99 -23.81
C TYR A 241 4.44 -0.45 -23.91
N GLU A 242 3.38 0.15 -24.47
CA GLU A 242 3.17 1.59 -24.52
C GLU A 242 2.90 2.18 -23.12
N GLU A 243 2.43 1.37 -22.16
CA GLU A 243 2.18 1.78 -20.78
C GLU A 243 3.41 1.67 -19.87
N LEU A 244 4.51 1.04 -20.34
CA LEU A 244 5.79 0.95 -19.60
C LEU A 244 6.41 2.33 -19.35
N PHE A 245 6.15 3.29 -20.22
CA PHE A 245 6.63 4.66 -20.12
C PHE A 245 5.51 5.65 -20.41
N THR A 246 4.72 5.95 -19.38
CA THR A 246 3.65 6.94 -19.50
C THR A 246 4.21 8.37 -19.50
N GLY A 247 3.40 9.35 -19.92
CA GLY A 247 3.78 10.76 -19.82
C GLY A 247 3.93 11.26 -18.37
N ASN A 248 3.43 10.49 -17.39
CA ASN A 248 3.52 10.81 -15.97
C ASN A 248 4.70 10.05 -15.34
N THR A 249 5.89 10.63 -15.41
CA THR A 249 7.12 10.02 -14.87
C THR A 249 7.62 10.73 -13.62
N GLY A 250 8.23 9.95 -12.72
CA GLY A 250 8.86 10.44 -11.50
C GLY A 250 10.16 9.71 -11.21
N PHE A 251 10.95 10.25 -10.28
CA PHE A 251 12.18 9.62 -9.79
C PHE A 251 12.13 9.45 -8.28
N ALA A 252 12.63 8.32 -7.79
CA ALA A 252 12.78 8.06 -6.36
C ALA A 252 14.17 7.49 -6.06
N PHE A 253 14.62 7.67 -4.82
CA PHE A 253 15.91 7.19 -4.35
C PHE A 253 15.74 6.53 -2.97
N ASP A 254 16.20 5.30 -2.85
CA ASP A 254 16.33 4.63 -1.56
C ASP A 254 17.80 4.67 -1.14
N LEU A 255 18.05 4.86 0.15
CA LEU A 255 19.37 4.72 0.75
C LEU A 255 19.28 3.70 1.87
N GLY A 256 20.37 2.99 2.14
CA GLY A 256 20.38 1.95 3.15
C GLY A 256 21.74 1.78 3.76
N VAL A 257 21.77 1.46 5.04
CA VAL A 257 22.97 1.11 5.79
C VAL A 257 22.73 -0.15 6.60
N ARG A 258 23.78 -0.97 6.72
CA ARG A 258 23.83 -2.18 7.54
C ARG A 258 25.15 -2.22 8.29
N LEU A 259 25.08 -2.39 9.60
CA LEU A 259 26.22 -2.42 10.51
C LEU A 259 26.15 -3.63 11.44
N LYS A 260 27.11 -4.54 11.34
CA LYS A 260 27.28 -5.67 12.26
C LYS A 260 28.21 -5.28 13.41
N LEU A 261 27.71 -5.39 14.64
CA LEU A 261 28.44 -5.13 15.89
C LEU A 261 28.67 -6.46 16.60
N GLY A 262 29.74 -7.16 16.19
CA GLY A 262 30.01 -8.54 16.60
C GLY A 262 29.01 -9.53 16.00
N ASP A 263 28.82 -10.67 16.65
CA ASP A 263 28.03 -11.78 16.11
C ASP A 263 26.53 -11.71 16.45
N LYS A 264 26.14 -10.85 17.41
CA LYS A 264 24.80 -10.86 18.01
C LYS A 264 23.97 -9.61 17.76
N LEU A 265 24.60 -8.51 17.36
CA LEU A 265 23.94 -7.23 17.15
C LEU A 265 24.18 -6.76 15.72
N GLU A 266 23.10 -6.47 15.02
CA GLU A 266 23.15 -5.84 13.70
C GLU A 266 22.15 -4.69 13.66
N LEU A 267 22.63 -3.51 13.27
CA LEU A 267 21.83 -2.31 13.09
C LEU A 267 21.64 -2.09 11.59
N ALA A 268 20.42 -1.76 11.19
CA ALA A 268 20.11 -1.41 9.81
C ALA A 268 19.13 -0.25 9.79
N ALA A 269 19.27 0.60 8.78
CA ALA A 269 18.36 1.72 8.52
C ALA A 269 18.27 1.94 7.02
N SER A 270 17.10 2.36 6.56
CA SER A 270 16.78 2.69 5.16
C SER A 270 15.70 3.74 5.09
#